data_AF-A0A954STW3-F1
#
_entry.id   AF-A0A954STW3-F1
#
_cell.length_a   1.000
_cell.length_b   1.000
_cell.length_c   1.000
_cell.angle_alpha   90.00
_cell.angle_beta   90.00
_cell.angle_gamma   90.00
#
_symmetry.space_group_name_H-M   'P 1'
#
loop_
_entity.id
_entity.type
_entity.pdbx_description
1 polymer ?
#
loop_
_entity_poly.entity_id
_entity_poly.type
_entity_poly.pdbx_seq_one_letter_code
_entity_poly.pdbx_strand_id
1 'polypeptide(L)'
;MSGEVGYSGLVERALRVAAVAHREQTRKGTELPYITHPAHVAMILLRHGIDDEVTTATAILHDVLEDTDYPRERIRAEFPEEVWEGLQPLTE
;
A
#
# COMPACT_ATOMS: atom_id res chain seq x y z
N MET A 1 -25.28 11.64 2.65
CA MET A 1 -24.99 10.35 3.30
C MET A 1 -23.77 10.57 4.17
N SER A 2 -23.97 10.56 5.48
CA SER A 2 -22.89 10.56 6.47
C SER A 2 -22.16 9.23 6.37
N GLY A 3 -21.12 9.17 5.54
CA GLY A 3 -20.20 8.04 5.54
C GLY A 3 -19.45 8.06 6.85
N GLU A 4 -19.70 7.08 7.70
CA GLU A 4 -18.84 6.77 8.82
C GLU A 4 -17.43 6.61 8.23
N VAL A 5 -16.47 7.46 8.63
CA VAL A 5 -15.07 7.26 8.25
C VAL A 5 -14.60 6.03 9.03
N GLY A 6 -14.93 4.86 8.48
CA GLY A 6 -14.59 3.57 9.04
C GLY A 6 -13.08 3.38 8.97
N TYR A 7 -12.51 2.95 10.08
CA TYR A 7 -11.13 2.54 10.13
C TYR A 7 -10.98 1.19 9.42
N SER A 8 -10.34 1.15 8.25
CA SER A 8 -10.06 -0.10 7.53
C SER A 8 -8.84 -0.80 8.13
N GLY A 9 -9.08 -1.96 8.75
CA GLY A 9 -7.99 -2.82 9.24
C GLY A 9 -7.12 -3.39 8.11
N LEU A 10 -7.64 -3.45 6.87
CA LEU A 10 -6.86 -3.88 5.70
C LEU A 10 -5.88 -2.78 5.27
N VAL A 11 -6.37 -1.54 5.15
CA VAL A 11 -5.54 -0.38 4.79
C VAL A 11 -4.50 -0.09 5.88
N GLU A 12 -4.86 -0.19 7.16
CA GLU A 12 -3.92 -0.06 8.27
C GLU A 12 -2.77 -1.07 8.13
N ARG A 13 -3.09 -2.34 7.88
CA ARG A 13 -2.09 -3.40 7.72
C ARG A 13 -1.18 -3.13 6.53
N ALA A 14 -1.74 -2.69 5.40
CA ALA A 14 -0.98 -2.30 4.22
C ALA A 14 0.00 -1.16 4.54
N LEU A 15 -0.46 -0.10 5.22
CA LEU A 15 0.39 1.01 5.65
C LEU A 15 1.50 0.57 6.58
N ARG A 16 1.20 -0.32 7.55
CA ARG A 16 2.21 -0.84 8.47
C ARG A 16 3.28 -1.63 7.72
N VAL A 17 2.90 -2.49 6.79
CA VAL A 17 3.84 -3.28 5.98
C VAL A 17 4.70 -2.37 5.13
N ALA A 18 4.09 -1.44 4.37
CA ALA A 18 4.83 -0.49 3.54
C ALA A 18 5.80 0.38 4.38
N ALA A 19 5.37 0.85 5.56
CA ALA A 19 6.21 1.66 6.44
C ALA A 19 7.42 0.89 6.97
N VAL A 20 7.25 -0.40 7.29
CA VAL A 20 8.35 -1.25 7.76
C VAL A 20 9.28 -1.64 6.63
N ALA A 21 8.73 -2.05 5.48
CA ALA A 21 9.49 -2.48 4.32
C ALA A 21 10.37 -1.36 3.76
N HIS A 22 9.82 -0.15 3.63
CA HIS A 22 10.52 1.01 3.09
C HIS A 22 11.20 1.90 4.15
N ARG A 23 11.38 1.42 5.39
CA ARG A 23 11.84 2.25 6.53
C ARG A 23 13.20 2.93 6.33
N GLU A 24 14.05 2.35 5.49
CA GLU A 24 15.41 2.83 5.20
C GLU A 24 15.48 3.62 3.88
N GLN A 25 14.36 3.75 3.16
CA GLN A 25 14.29 4.40 1.87
C GLN A 25 13.77 5.85 1.99
N THR A 26 14.26 6.72 1.12
CA THR A 26 13.75 8.08 0.94
C THR A 26 13.24 8.28 -0.47
N ARG A 27 12.32 9.24 -0.66
CA ARG A 27 11.87 9.61 -2.00
C ARG A 27 13.03 10.22 -2.79
N LYS A 28 13.19 9.75 -4.03
CA LYS A 28 14.27 10.15 -4.95
C LYS A 28 14.47 11.67 -4.98
N GLY A 29 15.69 12.11 -4.67
CA GLY A 29 16.06 13.53 -4.67
C GLY A 29 15.55 14.34 -3.48
N THR A 30 15.05 13.69 -2.42
CA THR A 30 14.55 14.36 -1.19
C THR A 30 14.98 13.59 0.07
N GLU A 31 14.76 14.19 1.24
CA GLU A 31 14.92 13.55 2.55
C GLU A 31 13.62 12.94 3.10
N LEU A 32 12.52 13.02 2.36
CA LEU A 32 11.23 12.50 2.81
C LEU A 32 11.27 10.96 2.86
N PRO A 33 10.81 10.33 3.96
CA PRO A 33 10.68 8.88 4.04
C PRO A 33 9.82 8.33 2.89
N TYR A 34 10.22 7.21 2.30
CA TYR A 34 9.55 6.67 1.11
C TYR A 34 8.08 6.33 1.34
N ILE A 35 7.67 5.99 2.57
CA ILE A 35 6.25 5.76 2.95
C ILE A 35 5.31 6.92 2.58
N THR A 36 5.84 8.14 2.42
CA THR A 36 5.06 9.29 1.93
C THR A 36 4.56 9.09 0.49
N HIS A 37 5.26 8.32 -0.35
CA HIS A 37 4.84 7.98 -1.71
C HIS A 37 3.60 7.05 -1.72
N PRO A 38 3.62 5.85 -1.11
CA PRO A 38 2.41 5.02 -0.99
C PRO A 38 1.21 5.75 -0.38
N ALA A 39 1.44 6.59 0.65
CA ALA A 39 0.39 7.41 1.24
C ALA A 39 -0.20 8.42 0.24
N HIS A 40 0.63 9.07 -0.58
CA HIS A 40 0.18 9.97 -1.64
C HIS A 40 -0.63 9.26 -2.72
N VAL A 41 -0.21 8.06 -3.12
CA VAL A 41 -0.96 7.24 -4.10
C VAL A 41 -2.36 6.91 -3.57
N ALA A 42 -2.47 6.46 -2.32
CA ALA A 42 -3.77 6.21 -1.69
C ALA A 42 -4.67 7.47 -1.63
N MET A 43 -4.09 8.63 -1.29
CA MET A 43 -4.83 9.90 -1.31
C MET A 43 -5.31 10.31 -2.70
N ILE A 44 -4.56 9.99 -3.76
CA ILE A 44 -4.98 10.24 -5.14
C ILE A 44 -6.20 9.39 -5.48
N LEU A 45 -6.20 8.09 -5.14
CA LEU A 45 -7.35 7.21 -5.35
C LEU A 45 -8.61 7.76 -4.67
N LEU A 46 -8.51 8.09 -3.38
CA LEU A 46 -9.62 8.65 -2.61
C LEU A 46 -10.13 9.97 -3.20
N ARG A 47 -9.24 10.83 -3.69
CA ARG A 47 -9.61 12.09 -4.36
C ARG A 47 -10.42 11.85 -5.64
N HIS A 48 -10.20 10.72 -6.32
CA HIS A 48 -10.93 10.31 -7.51
C HIS A 48 -12.19 9.48 -7.20
N GLY A 49 -12.56 9.33 -5.93
CA GLY A 49 -13.73 8.57 -5.51
C GLY A 49 -13.51 7.06 -5.58
N ILE A 50 -12.26 6.61 -5.61
CA ILE A 50 -11.88 5.20 -5.49
C ILE A 50 -11.60 4.97 -4.00
N ASP A 51 -12.58 4.40 -3.30
CA ASP A 51 -12.57 4.20 -1.85
C ASP A 51 -12.67 2.73 -1.43
N ASP A 52 -12.53 1.79 -2.37
CA ASP A 52 -12.48 0.38 -2.03
C ASP A 52 -11.16 0.02 -1.33
N GLU A 53 -11.28 -0.78 -0.27
CA GLU A 53 -10.16 -1.11 0.61
C GLU A 53 -9.11 -2.00 -0.07
N VAL A 54 -9.52 -2.85 -1.02
CA VAL A 54 -8.62 -3.77 -1.73
C VAL A 54 -7.72 -2.98 -2.67
N THR A 55 -8.26 -2.13 -3.55
CA THR A 55 -7.47 -1.27 -4.43
C THR A 55 -6.60 -0.32 -3.64
N THR A 56 -7.11 0.24 -2.53
CA THR A 56 -6.31 1.12 -1.67
C THR A 56 -5.14 0.37 -1.05
N ALA A 57 -5.36 -0.84 -0.52
CA ALA A 57 -4.29 -1.68 0.03
C ALA A 57 -3.27 -2.11 -1.03
N THR A 58 -3.73 -2.55 -2.21
CA THR A 58 -2.86 -2.89 -3.35
C THR A 58 -2.00 -1.70 -3.75
N ALA A 59 -2.59 -0.51 -3.85
CA ALA A 59 -1.86 0.71 -4.20
C ALA A 59 -0.85 1.14 -3.13
N ILE A 60 -1.11 0.86 -1.85
CA ILE A 60 -0.15 1.10 -0.78
C ILE A 60 1.03 0.12 -0.85
N LEU A 61 0.78 -1.11 -1.31
CA LEU A 61 1.78 -2.17 -1.35
C LEU A 61 2.52 -2.29 -2.69
N HIS A 62 2.18 -1.51 -3.72
CA HIS A 62 2.66 -1.71 -5.09
C HIS A 62 4.19 -1.83 -5.21
N ASP A 63 4.93 -0.95 -4.53
CA ASP A 63 6.41 -0.96 -4.56
C ASP A 63 7.03 -1.95 -3.55
N VAL A 64 6.27 -2.56 -2.64
CA VAL A 64 6.84 -3.37 -1.55
C VAL A 64 7.55 -4.61 -2.09
N LEU A 65 6.97 -5.29 -3.08
CA LEU A 65 7.55 -6.51 -3.64
C LEU A 65 8.67 -6.25 -4.67
N GLU A 66 8.72 -5.05 -5.24
CA GLU A 66 9.71 -4.65 -6.25
C GLU A 66 10.93 -4.01 -5.60
N ASP A 67 10.72 -3.09 -4.66
CA ASP A 67 11.79 -2.24 -4.12
C ASP A 67 12.33 -2.72 -2.76
N THR A 68 11.80 -3.80 -2.18
CA THR A 68 12.20 -4.28 -0.85
C THR A 68 12.38 -5.79 -0.77
N ASP A 69 13.08 -6.25 0.27
CA ASP A 69 13.24 -7.68 0.58
C ASP A 69 12.03 -8.26 1.34
N TYR A 70 10.86 -7.61 1.32
CA TYR A 70 9.67 -8.11 2.01
C TYR A 70 9.20 -9.44 1.39
N PRO A 71 9.05 -10.54 2.15
CA PRO A 71 8.76 -11.84 1.56
C PRO A 71 7.39 -11.90 0.87
N ARG A 72 7.36 -12.40 -0.36
CA ARG A 72 6.12 -12.58 -1.15
C ARG A 72 5.12 -13.49 -0.43
N GLU A 73 5.61 -14.54 0.21
CA GLU A 73 4.80 -15.50 0.96
C GLU A 73 4.12 -14.85 2.16
N ARG A 74 4.73 -13.82 2.75
CA ARG A 74 4.14 -13.05 3.85
C ARG A 74 3.00 -12.19 3.35
N ILE A 75 3.14 -11.52 2.20
CA ILE A 75 2.02 -10.78 1.58
C ILE A 75 0.85 -11.72 1.32
N ARG A 76 1.09 -12.87 0.68
CA ARG A 76 0.03 -13.83 0.38
C ARG A 76 -0.66 -14.40 1.62
N ALA A 77 0.05 -14.53 2.75
CA ALA A 77 -0.50 -15.02 4.00
C ALA A 77 -1.22 -13.93 4.84
N GLU A 78 -0.81 -12.67 4.72
CA GLU A 78 -1.29 -11.56 5.55
C GLU A 78 -2.44 -10.77 4.92
N PHE A 79 -2.67 -10.91 3.61
CA PHE A 79 -3.64 -10.14 2.82
C PHE A 79 -4.62 -11.03 2.05
N PRO A 80 -5.83 -10.52 1.71
CA PRO A 80 -6.76 -11.22 0.83
C PRO A 80 -6.14 -11.57 -0.54
N GLU A 81 -6.62 -12.64 -1.18
CA GLU A 81 -6.09 -13.09 -2.47
C GLU A 81 -6.25 -11.98 -3.54
N GLU A 82 -7.29 -11.16 -3.47
CA GLU A 82 -7.53 -10.05 -4.39
C GLU A 82 -6.43 -8.97 -4.32
N VAL A 83 -5.86 -8.73 -3.13
CA VAL A 83 -4.71 -7.83 -2.98
C VAL A 83 -3.47 -8.46 -3.62
N TRP A 84 -3.24 -9.77 -3.37
CA TRP A 84 -2.13 -10.50 -3.96
C TRP A 84 -2.19 -10.51 -5.49
N GLU A 85 -3.36 -10.82 -6.07
CA GLU A 85 -3.61 -10.81 -7.51
C GLU A 85 -3.41 -9.41 -8.10
N GLY A 86 -3.88 -8.36 -7.41
CA GLY A 86 -3.72 -6.97 -7.82
C GLY A 86 -2.27 -6.49 -7.81
N LEU A 87 -1.40 -7.09 -6.99
CA LEU A 87 0.03 -6.77 -6.96
C LEU A 87 0.82 -7.42 -8.09
N GLN A 88 0.41 -8.60 -8.56
CA GLN A 88 1.13 -9.32 -9.64
C GLN A 88 1.45 -8.47 -10.88
N PRO A 89 0.50 -7.69 -11.45
CA PRO A 89 0.79 -6.87 -12.62
C PRO A 89 1.56 -5.57 -12.32
N LEU A 90 1.76 -5.23 -11.05
CA LEU A 90 2.43 -4.00 -10.61
C LEU A 90 3.90 -4.21 -10.24
N THR A 91 4.37 -5.45 -10.32
CA THR A 91 5.72 -5.85 -9.89
C THR A 91 6.38 -6.64 -11.01
N GLU A 92 7.54 -6.18 -11.49
CA GLU A 92 8.34 -6.87 -12.53
C GLU A 92 9.24 -8.00 -11.99
#